data_AF-A0A661G009-F1
#
_entry.id   AF-A0A661G009-F1
#
_cell.length_a   1.000
_cell.length_b   1.000
_cell.length_c   1.000
_cell.angle_alpha   90.00
_cell.angle_beta   90.00
_cell.angle_gamma   90.00
#
_symmetry.space_group_name_H-M   'P 1'
#
loop_
_entity.id
_entity.type
_entity.pdbx_description
1 polymer ?
#
loop_
_entity_poly.entity_id
_entity_poly.type
_entity_poly.pdbx_seq_one_letter_code
_entity_poly.pdbx_strand_id
1 'polypeptide(L)'
;DPNDIFYQQRLAFERVLGASYDTIYERGFADVQRRAVATADLVNDALDSAPALTTLFPQTPLGTQLQTVARLIAVKDTFAMQRQVFFVGIGGFDSHDDQVMNQPGLLGGVSEAMTAFYNATVEIGMADSVTSFTQSDFGRTLTSNGDGTDHAWGGNQLIIGDAVLGRDIYGTFPSLVLDGADDVGGGRLIPTTSADQYAATLANWFGIPDVDLDIIAPNIDNFAVRDLGFLV
;
A
#
# COMPACT_ATOMS: atom_id res chain seq x y z
N ASP A 1 -34.21 -3.15 5.43
CA ASP A 1 -35.66 -2.95 5.56
C ASP A 1 -36.28 -3.00 4.16
N PRO A 2 -37.31 -3.82 3.89
CA PRO A 2 -37.99 -3.85 2.60
C PRO A 2 -38.55 -2.51 2.11
N ASN A 3 -38.77 -1.54 3.00
CA ASN A 3 -39.23 -0.20 2.67
C ASN A 3 -38.08 0.78 2.39
N ASP A 4 -36.82 0.34 2.53
CA ASP A 4 -35.64 1.15 2.23
C ASP A 4 -35.41 1.22 0.71
N ILE A 5 -35.18 2.44 0.21
CA ILE A 5 -34.87 2.67 -1.20
C ILE A 5 -33.60 1.93 -1.64
N PHE A 6 -32.60 1.80 -0.76
CA PHE A 6 -31.37 1.07 -1.05
C PHE A 6 -31.61 -0.44 -1.18
N TYR A 7 -32.53 -0.98 -0.39
CA TYR A 7 -32.95 -2.38 -0.51
C TYR A 7 -33.63 -2.65 -1.87
N GLN A 8 -34.53 -1.77 -2.29
CA GLN A 8 -35.21 -1.90 -3.58
C GLN A 8 -34.26 -1.72 -4.77
N GLN A 9 -33.31 -0.79 -4.68
CA GLN A 9 -32.25 -0.60 -5.68
C GLN A 9 -31.38 -1.84 -5.83
N ARG A 10 -30.95 -2.45 -4.71
CA ARG A 10 -30.18 -3.68 -4.70
C ARG A 10 -30.95 -4.82 -5.38
N LEU A 11 -32.22 -5.04 -5.04
CA LEU A 11 -33.04 -6.08 -5.68
C LEU A 11 -33.26 -5.85 -7.19
N ALA A 12 -33.37 -4.60 -7.62
CA ALA A 12 -33.43 -4.29 -9.05
C ALA A 12 -32.11 -4.62 -9.75
N PHE A 13 -30.98 -4.27 -9.14
CA PHE A 13 -29.66 -4.57 -9.67
C PHE A 13 -29.40 -6.08 -9.74
N GLU A 14 -29.68 -6.83 -8.67
CA GLU A 14 -29.57 -8.29 -8.64
C GLU A 14 -30.43 -8.97 -9.72
N ARG A 15 -31.64 -8.44 -10.00
CA ARG A 15 -32.48 -8.92 -11.11
C ARG A 15 -31.86 -8.67 -12.47
N VAL A 16 -31.21 -7.53 -12.68
CA VAL A 16 -30.44 -7.26 -13.91
C VAL A 16 -29.33 -8.31 -14.01
N LEU A 17 -28.50 -8.46 -12.98
CA LEU A 17 -27.39 -9.41 -12.99
C LEU A 17 -27.82 -10.89 -13.15
N GLY A 18 -29.03 -11.25 -12.74
CA GLY A 18 -29.60 -12.59 -12.88
C GLY A 18 -30.36 -12.83 -14.19
N ALA A 19 -30.47 -11.84 -15.08
CA ALA A 19 -31.16 -11.98 -16.35
C ALA A 19 -30.40 -12.91 -17.33
N SER A 20 -31.12 -13.44 -18.32
CA SER A 20 -30.51 -14.15 -19.44
C SER A 20 -29.96 -13.14 -20.44
N TYR A 21 -28.73 -13.37 -20.89
CA TYR A 21 -28.03 -12.51 -21.84
C TYR A 21 -27.52 -13.30 -23.04
N ASP A 22 -27.72 -12.74 -24.25
CA ASP A 22 -27.44 -13.43 -25.51
C ASP A 22 -25.95 -13.41 -25.85
N THR A 23 -25.23 -12.35 -25.50
CA THR A 23 -23.81 -12.20 -25.85
C THR A 23 -22.86 -12.65 -24.74
N ILE A 24 -21.64 -13.06 -25.14
CA ILE A 24 -20.54 -13.36 -24.22
C ILE A 24 -20.13 -12.12 -23.39
N TYR A 25 -20.20 -10.92 -23.98
CA TYR A 25 -19.82 -9.68 -23.28
C TYR A 25 -20.78 -9.34 -22.15
N GLU A 26 -22.10 -9.43 -22.39
CA GLU A 26 -23.11 -9.17 -21.36
C GLU A 26 -23.04 -10.19 -20.24
N ARG A 27 -22.88 -11.48 -20.56
CA ARG A 27 -22.68 -12.53 -19.55
C ARG A 27 -21.41 -12.29 -18.73
N GLY A 28 -20.31 -11.97 -19.39
CA GLY A 28 -19.04 -11.65 -18.72
C GLY A 28 -19.15 -10.44 -17.80
N PHE A 29 -19.81 -9.37 -18.25
CA PHE A 29 -20.09 -8.19 -17.43
C PHE A 29 -20.96 -8.56 -16.22
N ALA A 30 -22.07 -9.27 -16.42
CA ALA A 30 -22.96 -9.71 -15.35
C ALA A 30 -22.24 -10.59 -14.32
N ASP A 31 -21.35 -11.49 -14.78
CA ASP A 31 -20.54 -12.34 -13.90
C ASP A 31 -19.53 -11.52 -13.08
N VAL A 32 -18.86 -10.54 -13.68
CA VAL A 32 -17.97 -9.61 -12.95
C VAL A 32 -18.74 -8.86 -11.88
N GLN A 33 -19.89 -8.29 -12.22
CA GLN A 33 -20.73 -7.55 -11.28
C GLN A 33 -21.27 -8.44 -10.16
N ARG A 34 -21.70 -9.67 -10.47
CA ARG A 34 -22.18 -10.62 -9.46
C ARG A 34 -21.07 -10.99 -8.48
N ARG A 35 -19.85 -11.22 -8.98
CA ARG A 35 -18.68 -11.43 -8.12
C ARG A 35 -18.39 -10.20 -7.27
N ALA A 36 -18.44 -9.00 -7.83
CA ALA A 36 -18.21 -7.76 -7.07
C ALA A 36 -19.22 -7.58 -5.93
N VAL A 37 -20.52 -7.82 -6.18
CA VAL A 37 -21.56 -7.77 -5.12
C VAL A 37 -21.29 -8.81 -4.05
N ALA A 38 -21.05 -10.07 -4.44
CA ALA A 38 -20.78 -11.15 -3.48
C ALA A 38 -19.53 -10.88 -2.63
N THR A 39 -18.47 -10.31 -3.22
CA THR A 39 -17.26 -9.89 -2.49
C THR A 39 -17.57 -8.72 -1.55
N ALA A 40 -18.35 -7.73 -1.99
CA ALA A 40 -18.73 -6.61 -1.14
C ALA A 40 -19.55 -7.06 0.07
N ASP A 41 -20.52 -7.96 -0.12
CA ASP A 41 -21.30 -8.56 0.97
C ASP A 41 -20.38 -9.31 1.95
N LEU A 42 -19.51 -10.18 1.44
CA LEU A 42 -18.55 -10.92 2.28
C LEU A 42 -17.67 -9.97 3.13
N VAL A 43 -17.18 -8.88 2.53
CA VAL A 43 -16.35 -7.90 3.23
C VAL A 43 -17.15 -7.12 4.28
N ASN A 44 -18.37 -6.71 3.95
CA ASN A 44 -19.23 -5.99 4.89
C ASN A 44 -19.62 -6.87 6.08
N ASP A 45 -20.06 -8.10 5.83
CA ASP A 45 -20.41 -9.06 6.88
C ASP A 45 -19.20 -9.37 7.79
N ALA A 46 -18.02 -9.54 7.18
CA ALA A 46 -16.78 -9.74 7.94
C ALA A 46 -16.46 -8.52 8.81
N LEU A 47 -16.56 -7.31 8.28
CA LEU A 47 -16.32 -6.07 9.03
C LEU A 47 -17.33 -5.87 10.16
N ASP A 48 -18.60 -6.19 9.95
CA ASP A 48 -19.65 -6.12 10.99
C ASP A 48 -19.37 -7.07 12.15
N SER A 49 -18.69 -8.20 11.88
CA SER A 49 -18.22 -9.14 12.91
C SER A 49 -16.87 -8.78 13.54
N ALA A 50 -16.14 -7.81 12.96
CA ALA A 50 -14.79 -7.48 13.41
C ALA A 50 -14.80 -6.86 14.81
N PRO A 51 -13.87 -7.26 15.70
CA PRO A 51 -13.79 -6.66 17.02
C PRO A 51 -13.51 -5.16 16.91
N ALA A 52 -14.07 -4.40 17.86
CA ALA A 52 -13.74 -2.99 17.98
C ALA A 52 -12.27 -2.84 18.40
N LEU A 53 -11.52 -2.02 17.67
CA LEU A 53 -10.15 -1.66 18.03
C LEU A 53 -10.18 -0.60 19.14
N THR A 54 -9.35 -0.79 20.16
CA THR A 54 -9.08 0.21 21.20
C THR A 54 -8.02 1.21 20.73
N THR A 55 -7.11 0.80 19.84
CA THR A 55 -6.16 1.68 19.18
C THR A 55 -6.89 2.80 18.42
N LEU A 56 -6.53 4.04 18.74
CA LEU A 56 -7.10 5.22 18.10
C LEU A 56 -6.38 5.51 16.78
N PHE A 57 -7.16 5.72 15.73
CA PHE A 57 -6.67 6.15 14.43
C PHE A 57 -6.90 7.65 14.24
N PRO A 58 -5.95 8.37 13.62
CA PRO A 58 -6.18 9.76 13.24
C PRO A 58 -7.37 9.85 12.28
N GLN A 59 -8.21 10.88 12.43
CA GLN A 59 -9.39 11.10 11.60
C GLN A 59 -9.01 11.72 10.24
N THR A 60 -8.11 11.04 9.53
CA THR A 60 -7.60 11.41 8.21
C THR A 60 -7.96 10.32 7.20
N PRO A 61 -7.97 10.61 5.88
CA PRO A 61 -8.26 9.59 4.87
C PRO A 61 -7.36 8.35 4.97
N LEU A 62 -6.06 8.53 5.24
CA LEU A 62 -5.13 7.42 5.42
C LEU A 62 -5.41 6.64 6.72
N GLY A 63 -5.68 7.35 7.82
CA GLY A 63 -6.04 6.73 9.10
C GLY A 63 -7.29 5.86 9.00
N THR A 64 -8.35 6.35 8.36
CA THR A 64 -9.59 5.59 8.14
C THR A 64 -9.37 4.36 7.25
N GLN A 65 -8.56 4.49 6.20
CA GLN A 65 -8.19 3.35 5.34
C GLN A 65 -7.45 2.27 6.14
N LEU A 66 -6.41 2.66 6.87
CA LEU A 66 -5.61 1.74 7.68
C LEU A 66 -6.41 1.12 8.83
N GLN A 67 -7.34 1.86 9.45
CA GLN A 67 -8.26 1.31 10.43
C GLN A 67 -9.14 0.21 9.83
N THR A 68 -9.63 0.42 8.61
CA THR A 68 -10.41 -0.58 7.89
C THR A 68 -9.56 -1.81 7.59
N VAL A 69 -8.31 -1.64 7.14
CA VAL A 69 -7.37 -2.75 6.92
C VAL A 69 -7.11 -3.53 8.21
N ALA A 70 -6.88 -2.86 9.34
CA ALA A 70 -6.65 -3.53 10.62
C ALA A 70 -7.86 -4.38 11.04
N ARG A 71 -9.08 -3.86 10.83
CA ARG A 71 -10.31 -4.62 11.06
C ARG A 71 -10.45 -5.83 10.13
N LEU A 72 -10.07 -5.71 8.85
CA LEU A 72 -10.07 -6.84 7.92
C LEU A 72 -9.07 -7.92 8.35
N ILE A 73 -7.87 -7.53 8.79
CA ILE A 73 -6.86 -8.46 9.31
C ILE A 73 -7.38 -9.18 10.56
N ALA A 74 -8.09 -8.49 11.44
CA ALA A 74 -8.66 -9.08 12.65
C ALA A 74 -9.67 -10.21 12.36
N VAL A 75 -10.28 -10.21 11.17
CA VAL A 75 -11.21 -11.24 10.70
C VAL A 75 -10.67 -12.02 9.49
N LYS A 76 -9.35 -12.07 9.33
CA LYS A 76 -8.68 -12.69 8.16
C LYS A 76 -9.19 -14.10 7.84
N ASP A 77 -9.52 -14.89 8.85
CA ASP A 77 -9.93 -16.29 8.72
C ASP A 77 -11.33 -16.45 8.09
N THR A 78 -12.11 -15.38 8.02
CA THR A 78 -13.38 -15.32 7.28
C THR A 78 -13.14 -15.33 5.76
N PHE A 79 -11.99 -14.83 5.33
CA PHE A 79 -11.59 -14.86 3.93
C PHE A 79 -10.84 -16.15 3.67
N ALA A 80 -11.28 -16.94 2.69
CA ALA A 80 -10.56 -18.15 2.25
C ALA A 80 -9.29 -17.81 1.45
N MET A 81 -8.47 -16.90 1.98
CA MET A 81 -7.26 -16.34 1.38
C MET A 81 -6.05 -16.69 2.24
N GLN A 82 -5.01 -17.24 1.63
CA GLN A 82 -3.77 -17.57 2.34
C GLN A 82 -2.82 -16.38 2.51
N ARG A 83 -2.98 -15.36 1.65
CA ARG A 83 -2.14 -14.18 1.56
C ARG A 83 -3.03 -13.00 1.20
N GLN A 84 -2.85 -11.87 1.89
CA GLN A 84 -3.63 -10.67 1.67
C GLN A 84 -2.70 -9.48 1.46
N VAL A 85 -2.94 -8.73 0.40
CA VAL A 85 -2.22 -7.48 0.10
C VAL A 85 -3.25 -6.37 0.10
N PHE A 86 -3.01 -5.35 0.92
CA PHE A 86 -3.88 -4.19 1.04
C PHE A 86 -3.16 -2.97 0.46
N PHE A 87 -3.81 -2.29 -0.47
CA PHE A 87 -3.33 -1.02 -1.01
C PHE A 87 -4.11 0.13 -0.40
N VAL A 88 -3.40 1.04 0.27
CA VAL A 88 -3.94 2.28 0.82
C VAL A 88 -3.15 3.46 0.26
N GLY A 89 -3.80 4.61 0.16
CA GLY A 89 -3.20 5.76 -0.51
C GLY A 89 -3.35 7.05 0.28
N ILE A 90 -2.32 7.89 0.18
CA ILE A 90 -2.37 9.31 0.55
C ILE A 90 -1.79 10.13 -0.60
N GLY A 91 -2.49 11.19 -0.98
CA GLY A 91 -2.04 12.15 -1.99
C GLY A 91 -1.38 13.38 -1.38
N GLY A 92 -1.19 14.42 -2.20
CA GLY A 92 -0.67 15.71 -1.75
C GLY A 92 0.85 15.86 -1.83
N PHE A 93 1.59 14.78 -2.10
CA PHE A 93 3.04 14.81 -2.31
C PHE A 93 3.44 15.33 -3.69
N ASP A 94 2.49 15.46 -4.63
CA ASP A 94 2.74 16.11 -5.91
C ASP A 94 2.71 17.65 -5.86
N SER A 95 3.45 18.23 -4.89
CA SER A 95 3.55 19.67 -4.72
C SER A 95 4.45 20.29 -5.79
N HIS A 96 3.89 21.08 -6.69
CA HIS A 96 4.65 21.88 -7.68
C HIS A 96 5.17 23.20 -7.09
N ASP A 97 4.65 23.59 -5.93
CA ASP A 97 4.95 24.76 -5.12
C ASP A 97 4.75 24.43 -3.63
N ASP A 98 5.10 25.36 -2.73
CA ASP A 98 4.83 25.27 -1.28
C ASP A 98 5.29 23.97 -0.58
N GLN A 99 6.26 23.26 -1.16
CA GLN A 99 6.70 21.96 -0.63
C GLN A 99 7.17 22.04 0.82
N VAL A 100 7.90 23.10 1.18
CA VAL A 100 8.38 23.34 2.55
C VAL A 100 7.21 23.53 3.54
N MET A 101 6.09 24.10 3.08
CA MET A 101 4.89 24.29 3.90
C MET A 101 4.08 22.98 4.01
N ASN A 102 3.89 22.27 2.90
CA ASN A 102 2.98 21.13 2.82
C ASN A 102 3.61 19.83 3.36
N GLN A 103 4.88 19.57 3.03
CA GLN A 103 5.53 18.29 3.30
C GLN A 103 5.58 17.90 4.79
N PRO A 104 5.84 18.82 5.75
CA PRO A 104 5.82 18.47 7.17
C PRO A 104 4.48 17.90 7.64
N GLY A 105 3.36 18.49 7.21
CA GLY A 105 2.01 18.02 7.56
C GLY A 105 1.69 16.66 6.93
N LEU A 106 2.08 16.47 5.66
CA LEU A 106 1.89 15.20 4.96
C LEU A 106 2.68 14.05 5.61
N LEU A 107 3.96 14.27 5.90
CA LEU A 107 4.81 13.28 6.57
C LEU A 107 4.36 13.03 8.03
N GLY A 108 3.88 14.06 8.73
CA GLY A 108 3.26 13.92 10.05
C GLY A 108 2.04 13.01 10.00
N GLY A 109 1.15 13.22 9.02
CA GLY A 109 -0.02 12.37 8.80
C GLY A 109 0.31 10.92 8.48
N VAL A 110 1.36 10.68 7.66
CA VAL A 110 1.89 9.32 7.43
C VAL A 110 2.41 8.72 8.73
N SER A 111 3.21 9.46 9.49
CA SER A 111 3.79 8.99 10.76
C SER A 111 2.70 8.57 11.75
N GLU A 112 1.68 9.40 11.96
CA GLU A 112 0.58 9.12 12.88
C GLU A 112 -0.25 7.91 12.43
N ALA A 113 -0.60 7.85 11.15
CA ALA A 113 -1.44 6.78 10.62
C ALA A 113 -0.73 5.42 10.61
N MET A 114 0.56 5.38 10.23
CA MET A 114 1.37 4.15 10.25
C MET A 114 1.64 3.67 11.68
N THR A 115 1.85 4.60 12.63
CA THR A 115 1.99 4.25 14.05
C THR A 115 0.71 3.63 14.60
N ALA A 116 -0.45 4.24 14.32
CA ALA A 116 -1.74 3.68 14.72
C ALA A 116 -1.98 2.30 14.10
N PHE A 117 -1.65 2.11 12.83
CA PHE A 117 -1.78 0.82 12.17
C PHE A 117 -0.91 -0.26 12.81
N TYR A 118 0.39 0.02 13.01
CA TYR A 118 1.29 -0.91 13.68
C TYR A 118 0.77 -1.27 15.09
N ASN A 119 0.37 -0.28 15.89
CA ASN A 119 -0.20 -0.54 17.22
C ASN A 119 -1.46 -1.41 17.17
N ALA A 120 -2.32 -1.22 16.18
CA ALA A 120 -3.50 -2.07 15.97
C ALA A 120 -3.11 -3.51 15.58
N THR A 121 -2.07 -3.70 14.77
CA THR A 121 -1.55 -5.05 14.46
C THR A 121 -1.01 -5.75 15.72
N VAL A 122 -0.38 -5.02 16.63
CA VAL A 122 0.04 -5.54 17.94
C VAL A 122 -1.18 -5.89 18.79
N GLU A 123 -2.19 -5.01 18.85
CA GLU A 123 -3.42 -5.22 19.60
C GLU A 123 -4.15 -6.50 19.18
N ILE A 124 -4.24 -6.78 17.89
CA ILE A 124 -4.91 -7.97 17.35
C ILE A 124 -3.98 -9.19 17.26
N GLY A 125 -2.75 -9.10 17.78
CA GLY A 125 -1.79 -10.21 17.84
C GLY A 125 -1.26 -10.67 16.48
N MET A 126 -1.09 -9.74 15.54
CA MET A 126 -0.69 -10.01 14.15
C MET A 126 0.57 -9.25 13.70
N ALA A 127 1.26 -8.55 14.60
CA ALA A 127 2.40 -7.70 14.24
C ALA A 127 3.59 -8.48 13.62
N ASP A 128 3.76 -9.77 13.95
CA ASP A 128 4.75 -10.68 13.38
C ASP A 128 4.37 -11.20 11.97
N SER A 129 3.10 -11.09 11.63
CA SER A 129 2.50 -11.63 10.41
C SER A 129 2.08 -10.53 9.43
N VAL A 130 2.32 -9.26 9.78
CA VAL A 130 1.98 -8.08 8.97
C VAL A 130 3.20 -7.20 8.80
N THR A 131 3.64 -7.02 7.55
CA THR A 131 4.65 -6.03 7.18
C THR A 131 3.99 -4.94 6.33
N SER A 132 4.13 -3.70 6.76
CA SER A 132 3.69 -2.51 6.04
C SER A 132 4.87 -1.82 5.39
N PHE A 133 4.68 -1.27 4.20
CA PHE A 133 5.70 -0.46 3.54
C PHE A 133 5.10 0.71 2.79
N THR A 134 5.90 1.77 2.62
CA THR A 134 5.55 2.87 1.71
C THR A 134 6.13 2.64 0.33
N GLN A 135 5.47 3.20 -0.69
CA GLN A 135 6.00 3.32 -2.05
C GLN A 135 5.54 4.64 -2.65
N SER A 136 6.33 5.19 -3.56
CA SER A 136 5.98 6.38 -4.33
C SER A 136 6.51 6.28 -5.75
N ASP A 137 5.83 6.92 -6.68
CA ASP A 137 6.16 6.90 -8.11
C ASP A 137 7.37 7.79 -8.43
N PHE A 138 7.67 8.78 -7.59
CA PHE A 138 8.74 9.73 -7.79
C PHE A 138 9.33 10.25 -6.47
N GLY A 139 10.60 10.66 -6.55
CA GLY A 139 11.27 11.51 -5.59
C GLY A 139 11.21 12.99 -5.98
N ARG A 140 12.02 13.82 -5.32
CA ARG A 140 12.13 15.26 -5.61
C ARG A 140 13.57 15.68 -5.90
N THR A 141 13.74 16.63 -6.83
CA THR A 141 15.07 17.20 -7.12
C THR A 141 15.59 18.03 -5.95
N LEU A 142 16.92 18.07 -5.78
CA LEU A 142 17.55 19.00 -4.85
C LEU A 142 17.45 20.46 -5.31
N THR A 143 17.39 20.69 -6.62
CA THR A 143 17.27 22.03 -7.19
C THR A 143 15.82 22.51 -7.20
N SER A 144 15.64 23.83 -7.09
CA SER A 144 14.35 24.47 -7.30
C SER A 144 14.05 24.65 -8.79
N ASN A 145 12.77 24.53 -9.16
CA ASN A 145 12.24 24.88 -10.49
C ASN A 145 11.60 26.28 -10.54
N GLY A 146 11.78 27.10 -9.50
CA GLY A 146 11.26 28.46 -9.37
C GLY A 146 10.37 28.63 -8.15
N ASP A 147 9.34 27.79 -8.04
CA ASP A 147 8.34 27.85 -6.94
C ASP A 147 8.28 26.53 -6.14
N GLY A 148 8.88 25.45 -6.65
CA GLY A 148 8.96 24.16 -5.98
C GLY A 148 10.17 23.35 -6.44
N THR A 149 9.99 22.04 -6.61
CA THR A 149 11.00 21.11 -7.11
C THR A 149 10.40 20.15 -8.14
N ASP A 150 11.22 19.65 -9.06
CA ASP A 150 10.79 18.69 -10.07
C ASP A 150 10.76 17.26 -9.52
N HIS A 151 10.14 16.35 -10.27
CA HIS A 151 10.21 14.91 -9.98
C HIS A 151 11.63 14.37 -10.19
N ALA A 152 12.02 13.42 -9.33
CA ALA A 152 13.31 12.72 -9.36
C ALA A 152 13.13 11.23 -9.06
N TRP A 153 14.23 10.48 -8.93
CA TRP A 153 14.21 9.04 -8.72
C TRP A 153 14.52 8.63 -7.27
N GLY A 154 15.37 9.39 -6.58
CA GLY A 154 15.74 9.16 -5.18
C GLY A 154 14.63 9.43 -4.18
N GLY A 155 14.41 8.51 -3.24
CA GLY A 155 13.47 8.65 -2.13
C GLY A 155 13.79 7.70 -0.98
N ASN A 156 13.07 7.85 0.13
CA ASN A 156 13.15 6.93 1.27
C ASN A 156 11.81 6.20 1.41
N GLN A 157 11.85 4.89 1.64
CA GLN A 157 10.68 4.10 1.99
C GLN A 157 10.75 3.67 3.46
N LEU A 158 9.60 3.63 4.12
CA LEU A 158 9.46 3.12 5.49
C LEU A 158 8.96 1.68 5.42
N ILE A 159 9.61 0.75 6.11
CA ILE A 159 9.19 -0.64 6.27
C ILE A 159 8.94 -0.90 7.77
N ILE A 160 7.78 -1.42 8.13
CA ILE A 160 7.30 -1.48 9.53
C ILE A 160 6.60 -2.82 9.78
N GLY A 161 6.98 -3.52 10.85
CA GLY A 161 6.41 -4.80 11.30
C GLY A 161 7.40 -5.53 12.23
N ASP A 162 6.95 -6.53 12.98
CA ASP A 162 7.84 -7.25 13.91
C ASP A 162 8.83 -8.18 13.17
N ALA A 163 8.49 -8.58 11.94
CA ALA A 163 9.40 -9.29 11.05
C ALA A 163 10.50 -8.39 10.46
N VAL A 164 10.42 -7.07 10.63
CA VAL A 164 11.42 -6.14 10.08
C VAL A 164 12.58 -5.99 11.04
N LEU A 165 13.80 -6.21 10.56
CA LEU A 165 15.04 -5.82 11.23
C LEU A 165 15.21 -4.31 11.17
N GLY A 166 14.35 -3.60 11.89
CA GLY A 166 14.26 -2.14 11.89
C GLY A 166 15.39 -1.45 12.66
N ARG A 167 15.26 -0.12 12.79
CA ARG A 167 16.29 0.79 13.36
C ARG A 167 17.59 0.83 12.55
N ASP A 168 17.50 0.53 11.26
CA ASP A 168 18.60 0.59 10.31
C ASP A 168 18.14 1.17 8.97
N ILE A 169 19.09 1.52 8.11
CA ILE A 169 18.87 1.98 6.74
C ILE A 169 19.41 0.91 5.78
N TYR A 170 18.54 0.36 4.94
CA TYR A 170 18.91 -0.62 3.93
C TYR A 170 19.17 0.06 2.59
N GLY A 171 20.43 0.21 2.24
CA GLY A 171 20.90 1.03 1.13
C GLY A 171 21.87 2.09 1.61
N THR A 172 22.21 3.04 0.75
CA THR A 172 23.16 4.11 1.09
C THR A 172 22.48 5.46 1.00
N PHE A 173 22.52 6.22 2.10
CA PHE A 173 22.09 7.61 2.08
C PHE A 173 23.01 8.42 1.15
N PRO A 174 22.46 9.11 0.13
CA PRO A 174 23.28 9.73 -0.91
C PRO A 174 24.01 10.97 -0.40
N SER A 175 25.07 11.36 -1.11
CA SER A 175 25.65 12.69 -0.94
C SER A 175 24.73 13.74 -1.54
N LEU A 176 24.25 14.69 -0.72
CA LEU A 176 23.36 15.77 -1.16
C LEU A 176 24.16 16.92 -1.79
N VAL A 177 24.94 16.61 -2.84
CA VAL A 177 25.80 17.54 -3.55
C VAL A 177 25.39 17.60 -5.01
N LEU A 178 25.07 18.81 -5.50
CA LEU A 178 24.74 19.06 -6.90
C LEU A 178 25.92 18.70 -7.80
N ASP A 179 25.64 18.04 -8.91
CA ASP A 179 26.64 17.53 -9.87
C ASP A 179 27.69 16.60 -9.21
N GLY A 180 27.34 16.02 -8.06
CA GLY A 180 28.13 15.02 -7.37
C GLY A 180 28.03 13.64 -8.02
N ALA A 181 28.70 12.65 -7.42
CA ALA A 181 28.73 11.28 -7.97
C ALA A 181 27.35 10.59 -8.03
N ASP A 182 26.43 10.99 -7.15
CA ASP A 182 25.09 10.42 -7.05
C ASP A 182 24.04 11.20 -7.86
N ASP A 183 24.41 12.34 -8.48
CA ASP A 183 23.50 13.22 -9.23
C ASP A 183 23.65 12.98 -10.75
N VAL A 184 22.55 12.64 -11.43
CA VAL A 184 22.52 12.54 -12.92
C VAL A 184 22.28 13.87 -13.61
N GLY A 185 22.21 14.96 -12.85
CA GLY A 185 22.06 16.32 -13.32
C GLY A 185 20.75 16.95 -12.85
N GLY A 186 20.86 18.21 -12.43
CA GLY A 186 19.72 18.98 -11.91
C GLY A 186 19.23 18.48 -10.56
N GLY A 187 20.12 17.94 -9.71
CA GLY A 187 19.78 17.46 -8.38
C GLY A 187 18.93 16.18 -8.37
N ARG A 188 19.01 15.37 -9.42
CA ARG A 188 18.31 14.08 -9.51
C ARG A 188 19.22 12.98 -9.00
N LEU A 189 18.98 12.58 -7.75
CA LEU A 189 19.78 11.54 -7.12
C LEU A 189 19.41 10.15 -7.66
N ILE A 190 20.41 9.35 -8.00
CA ILE A 190 20.24 7.93 -8.34
C ILE A 190 20.17 7.12 -7.03
N PRO A 191 19.11 6.33 -6.80
CA PRO A 191 19.10 5.37 -5.71
C PRO A 191 20.21 4.32 -5.87
N THR A 192 20.93 4.03 -4.78
CA THR A 192 21.88 2.91 -4.73
C THR A 192 21.20 1.55 -4.60
N THR A 193 19.96 1.54 -4.14
CA THR A 193 19.11 0.35 -3.98
C THR A 193 17.84 0.52 -4.80
N SER A 194 17.49 -0.52 -5.56
CA SER A 194 16.31 -0.51 -6.42
C SER A 194 15.03 -0.82 -5.65
N ALA A 195 13.90 -0.29 -6.13
CA ALA A 195 12.57 -0.71 -5.71
C ALA A 195 12.35 -2.22 -5.91
N ASP A 196 12.95 -2.80 -6.96
CA ASP A 196 12.88 -4.25 -7.24
C ASP A 196 13.59 -5.08 -6.17
N GLN A 197 14.72 -4.61 -5.60
CA GLN A 197 15.40 -5.32 -4.51
C GLN A 197 14.57 -5.30 -3.22
N TYR A 198 13.91 -4.17 -2.93
CA TYR A 198 12.95 -4.08 -1.83
C TYR A 198 11.73 -4.97 -2.04
N ALA A 199 11.14 -4.95 -3.24
CA ALA A 199 9.99 -5.77 -3.60
C ALA A 199 10.33 -7.28 -3.53
N ALA A 200 11.50 -7.68 -4.02
CA ALA A 200 11.98 -9.06 -3.95
C ALA A 200 12.17 -9.53 -2.51
N THR A 201 12.77 -8.70 -1.65
CA THR A 201 12.93 -9.00 -0.21
C THR A 201 11.58 -9.20 0.46
N LEU A 202 10.62 -8.29 0.23
CA LEU A 202 9.25 -8.39 0.75
C LEU A 202 8.52 -9.63 0.22
N ALA A 203 8.66 -9.95 -1.08
CA ALA A 203 8.03 -11.09 -1.70
C ALA A 203 8.56 -12.42 -1.17
N ASN A 204 9.88 -12.52 -0.91
CA ASN A 204 10.49 -13.68 -0.28
C ASN A 204 9.89 -13.94 1.10
N TRP A 205 9.83 -12.92 1.97
CA TRP A 205 9.16 -13.01 3.27
C TRP A 205 7.68 -13.39 3.15
N PHE A 206 7.00 -12.90 2.12
CA PHE A 206 5.62 -13.26 1.81
C PHE A 206 5.45 -14.69 1.24
N GLY A 207 6.54 -15.45 1.15
CA GLY A 207 6.57 -16.85 0.77
C GLY A 207 6.57 -17.10 -0.74
N ILE A 208 7.06 -16.15 -1.54
CA ILE A 208 7.37 -16.35 -2.95
C ILE A 208 8.77 -16.97 -3.06
N PRO A 209 8.94 -18.12 -3.74
CA PRO A 209 10.25 -18.74 -3.87
C PRO A 209 11.18 -17.92 -4.78
N ASP A 210 12.49 -18.00 -4.55
CA ASP A 210 13.50 -17.22 -5.28
C ASP A 210 13.40 -17.31 -6.82
N VAL A 211 13.03 -18.49 -7.32
CA VAL A 211 12.83 -18.77 -8.76
C VAL A 211 11.68 -18.00 -9.40
N ASP A 212 10.73 -17.50 -8.60
CA ASP A 212 9.56 -16.74 -9.07
C ASP A 212 9.67 -15.24 -8.72
N LEU A 213 10.78 -14.79 -8.11
CA LEU A 213 10.92 -13.39 -7.70
C LEU A 213 10.97 -12.41 -8.88
N ASP A 214 11.44 -12.84 -10.04
CA ASP A 214 11.45 -12.05 -11.28
C ASP A 214 10.05 -11.76 -11.81
N ILE A 215 9.04 -12.56 -11.44
CA ILE A 215 7.62 -12.28 -11.74
C ILE A 215 7.15 -11.03 -10.97
N ILE A 216 7.65 -10.84 -9.75
CA ILE A 216 7.25 -9.74 -8.85
C ILE A 216 8.16 -8.52 -9.00
N ALA A 217 9.46 -8.74 -9.18
CA ALA A 217 10.51 -7.75 -9.32
C ALA A 217 11.27 -7.99 -10.65
N PRO A 218 10.75 -7.51 -11.79
CA PRO A 218 11.20 -7.91 -13.12
C PRO A 218 12.66 -7.64 -13.46
N ASN A 219 13.31 -6.71 -12.75
CA ASN A 219 14.71 -6.36 -12.96
C ASN A 219 15.64 -6.96 -11.91
N ILE A 220 15.14 -7.84 -11.03
CA ILE A 220 15.93 -8.36 -9.89
C ILE A 220 17.20 -9.10 -10.33
N ASP A 221 17.18 -9.72 -11.51
CA ASP A 221 18.32 -10.41 -12.11
C ASP A 221 19.49 -9.48 -12.48
N ASN A 222 19.26 -8.16 -12.55
CA ASN A 222 20.32 -7.18 -12.79
C ASN A 222 21.15 -6.88 -11.53
N PHE A 223 20.77 -7.41 -10.36
CA PHE A 223 21.40 -7.11 -9.08
C PHE A 223 22.10 -8.35 -8.50
N ALA A 224 23.33 -8.18 -8.03
CA ALA A 224 24.07 -9.25 -7.36
C ALA A 224 23.44 -9.64 -6.01
N VAL A 225 22.71 -8.72 -5.38
CA VAL A 225 21.99 -8.91 -4.12
C VAL A 225 20.50 -8.83 -4.41
N ARG A 226 19.81 -9.97 -4.34
CA ARG A 226 18.36 -10.09 -4.57
C ARG A 226 17.54 -9.85 -3.30
N ASP A 227 18.09 -10.28 -2.17
CA ASP A 227 17.49 -10.14 -0.84
C ASP A 227 18.37 -9.20 0.00
N LEU A 228 17.77 -8.11 0.46
CA LEU A 228 18.44 -7.07 1.24
C LEU A 228 18.58 -7.44 2.73
N GLY A 229 17.95 -8.52 3.17
CA GLY A 229 18.13 -9.08 4.51
C GLY A 229 17.51 -8.26 5.63
N PHE A 230 16.50 -7.44 5.34
CA PHE A 230 15.80 -6.64 6.36
C PHE A 230 14.57 -7.33 6.98
N LEU A 231 14.30 -8.58 6.61
CA LEU A 231 13.17 -9.36 7.13
C LEU A 231 13.67 -10.66 7.80
N VAL A 232 12.96 -11.10 8.85
CA VAL A 232 13.16 -12.38 9.57
C VAL A 232 11.96 -13.30 9.52
#